data_AF-A0A0B4FLX3-F1
#
_entry.id   AF-A0A0B4FLX3-F1
#
_cell.length_a   1.000
_cell.length_b   1.000
_cell.length_c   1.000
_cell.angle_alpha   90.00
_cell.angle_beta   90.00
_cell.angle_gamma   90.00
#
_symmetry.space_group_name_H-M   'P 1'
#
loop_
_entity.id
_entity.type
_entity.pdbx_description
1 polymer ?
#
loop_
_entity_poly.entity_id
_entity_poly.type
_entity_poly.pdbx_seq_one_letter_code
_entity_poly.pdbx_strand_id
1 'polypeptide(L)'
;MIILCGSLISMMYSEVLAYSSPLFGRRTAQIKLQAVSFPYYKEFFLRKTHHELIEMYSLTGGIPKYILSIQEKYLPLENIKKFF
;
A
#
# COMPACT_ATOMS: atom_id res chain seq x y z
N MET A 1 -22.56 6.22 -8.05
CA MET A 1 -21.68 5.35 -7.24
C MET A 1 -20.79 6.25 -6.39
N ILE A 2 -20.77 6.07 -5.07
CA ILE A 2 -19.96 6.87 -4.14
C ILE A 2 -18.93 5.94 -3.51
N ILE A 3 -17.67 6.37 -3.44
CA ILE A 3 -16.58 5.66 -2.77
C ILE A 3 -16.04 6.58 -1.68
N LEU A 4 -16.06 6.10 -0.44
CA LEU A 4 -15.47 6.78 0.71
C LEU A 4 -14.18 6.05 1.10
N CYS A 5 -13.09 6.80 1.22
CA CYS A 5 -11.78 6.27 1.61
C CYS A 5 -11.19 7.12 2.73
N GLY A 6 -10.49 6.48 3.67
CA GLY A 6 -9.79 7.16 4.75
C GLY A 6 -8.63 6.31 5.25
N SER A 7 -7.54 6.97 5.60
CA SER A 7 -6.34 6.33 6.16
C SER A 7 -6.51 5.97 7.64
N LEU A 8 -7.31 6.75 8.37
CA LEU A 8 -7.60 6.54 9.78
C LEU A 8 -8.79 5.60 9.95
N ILE A 9 -8.49 4.33 10.23
CA ILE A 9 -9.50 3.28 10.42
C ILE A 9 -10.49 3.65 11.53
N SER A 10 -10.03 4.22 12.66
CA SER A 10 -10.89 4.62 13.77
C SER A 10 -11.95 5.64 13.36
N MET A 11 -11.55 6.67 12.59
CA MET A 11 -12.48 7.67 12.04
C MET A 11 -13.47 7.04 11.06
N MET A 12 -13.00 6.14 10.18
CA MET A 12 -13.91 5.44 9.27
C MET A 12 -14.95 4.61 10.04
N TYR A 13 -14.55 4.01 11.16
CA TYR A 13 -15.49 3.30 12.02
C TYR A 13 -16.48 4.25 12.70
N SER A 14 -16.04 5.37 13.27
CA SER A 14 -16.94 6.30 13.98
C SER A 14 -17.93 7.00 13.04
N GLU A 15 -17.46 7.51 11.91
CA GLU A 15 -18.25 8.39 11.05
C GLU A 15 -19.07 7.65 9.99
N VAL A 16 -18.58 6.51 9.50
CA VAL A 16 -19.14 5.83 8.31
C VAL A 16 -19.74 4.47 8.64
N LEU A 17 -19.11 3.70 9.54
CA LEU A 17 -19.52 2.31 9.82
C LEU A 17 -20.26 2.14 11.15
N ALA A 18 -20.29 3.17 12.01
CA ALA A 18 -20.99 3.12 13.29
C ALA A 18 -22.50 2.95 13.08
N TYR A 19 -23.18 2.28 14.02
CA TYR A 19 -24.63 2.07 13.96
C TYR A 19 -25.42 3.39 13.89
N SER A 20 -24.90 4.43 14.54
CA SER A 20 -25.46 5.79 14.51
C SER A 20 -25.21 6.53 13.18
N SER A 21 -24.32 6.03 12.32
CA SER A 21 -24.02 6.68 11.04
C SER A 21 -25.18 6.51 10.05
N PRO A 22 -25.54 7.56 9.28
CA PRO A 22 -26.56 7.48 8.22
C PRO A 22 -26.28 6.41 7.15
N LEU A 23 -25.03 5.97 7.02
CA LEU A 23 -24.58 4.99 6.04
C LEU A 23 -24.59 3.55 6.58
N PHE A 24 -24.92 3.35 7.86
CA PHE A 24 -25.04 2.02 8.44
C PHE A 24 -26.06 1.17 7.68
N GLY A 25 -25.67 -0.07 7.35
CA GLY A 25 -26.50 -0.99 6.58
C GLY A 25 -26.73 -0.61 5.10
N ARG A 26 -26.22 0.53 4.63
CA ARG A 26 -26.39 1.01 3.24
C ARG A 26 -25.17 0.78 2.34
N ARG A 27 -24.11 0.16 2.86
CA ARG A 27 -22.89 -0.15 2.10
C ARG A 27 -23.07 -1.40 1.24
N THR A 28 -22.65 -1.32 -0.02
CA THR A 28 -22.65 -2.47 -0.94
C THR A 28 -21.36 -3.27 -0.87
N ALA A 29 -20.23 -2.62 -0.59
CA ALA A 29 -18.92 -3.26 -0.52
C ALA A 29 -18.01 -2.54 0.50
N GLN A 30 -16.97 -3.24 0.96
CA GLN A 30 -15.90 -2.68 1.78
C GLN A 30 -14.59 -3.35 1.39
N ILE A 31 -13.57 -2.52 1.16
CA ILE A 31 -12.23 -2.98 0.83
C ILE A 31 -11.28 -2.47 1.90
N LYS A 32 -10.63 -3.38 2.62
CA LYS A 32 -9.54 -3.05 3.54
C LYS A 32 -8.23 -3.11 2.76
N LEU A 33 -7.85 -2.01 2.12
CA LEU A 33 -6.64 -1.96 1.30
C LEU A 33 -5.40 -2.33 2.13
N GLN A 34 -4.65 -3.33 1.66
CA GLN A 34 -3.41 -3.79 2.28
C GLN A 34 -2.20 -3.34 1.43
N ALA A 35 -1.01 -3.46 1.99
CA ALA A 35 0.23 -3.38 1.22
C ALA A 35 0.24 -4.41 0.09
N VAL A 36 0.99 -4.13 -0.97
CA VAL A 36 1.23 -5.08 -2.07
C VAL A 36 1.96 -6.28 -1.50
N SER A 37 1.44 -7.50 -1.72
CA SER A 37 2.13 -8.70 -1.29
C SER A 37 3.29 -9.04 -2.22
N PHE A 38 4.33 -9.67 -1.65
CA PHE A 38 5.56 -10.01 -2.37
C PHE A 38 5.37 -10.73 -3.73
N PRO A 39 4.42 -11.68 -3.90
CA PRO A 39 4.21 -12.34 -5.20
C PRO A 39 3.91 -11.40 -6.36
N TYR A 40 3.23 -10.27 -6.09
CA TYR A 40 2.89 -9.25 -7.08
C TYR A 40 3.96 -8.16 -7.19
N TYR A 41 4.97 -8.15 -6.31
CA TYR A 41 5.97 -7.10 -6.26
C TYR A 41 6.85 -7.04 -7.51
N LYS A 42 7.10 -8.20 -8.14
CA LYS A 42 7.85 -8.29 -9.41
C LYS A 42 7.20 -7.51 -10.56
N GLU A 43 5.89 -7.24 -10.48
CA GLU A 43 5.16 -6.49 -11.51
C GLU A 43 5.60 -5.02 -11.56
N PHE A 44 6.20 -4.52 -10.48
CA PHE A 44 6.76 -3.17 -10.42
C PHE A 44 8.18 -3.09 -10.99
N PHE A 45 8.88 -4.23 -11.17
CA PHE A 45 10.29 -4.28 -11.55
C PHE A 45 10.58 -5.45 -12.51
N LEU A 46 10.52 -5.19 -13.82
CA LEU A 46 10.63 -6.24 -14.84
C LEU A 46 12.06 -6.80 -15.01
N ARG A 47 13.09 -6.08 -14.56
CA ARG A 47 14.50 -6.41 -14.84
C ARG A 47 15.30 -6.82 -13.60
N LYS A 48 14.63 -7.01 -12.46
CA LYS A 48 15.29 -7.28 -11.18
C LYS A 48 15.29 -8.77 -10.86
N THR A 49 16.41 -9.23 -10.31
CA THR A 49 16.55 -10.61 -9.85
C THR A 49 15.66 -10.87 -8.63
N HIS A 50 15.35 -12.13 -8.36
CA HIS A 50 14.54 -12.48 -7.18
C HIS A 50 15.15 -11.98 -5.87
N HIS A 51 16.49 -12.01 -5.77
CA HIS A 51 17.22 -11.51 -4.61
C HIS A 51 17.04 -9.99 -4.43
N GLU A 52 17.22 -9.20 -5.50
CA GLU A 52 17.01 -7.75 -5.44
C GLU A 52 15.55 -7.40 -5.10
N LEU A 53 14.58 -8.19 -5.56
CA LEU A 53 13.17 -8.01 -5.20
C LEU A 53 12.93 -8.20 -3.69
N ILE A 54 13.57 -9.20 -3.08
CA ILE A 54 13.48 -9.44 -1.62
C ILE A 54 14.07 -8.25 -0.86
N GLU A 55 15.23 -7.75 -1.28
CA GLU A 55 15.87 -6.59 -0.67
C GLU A 55 14.98 -5.34 -0.76
N MET A 56 14.49 -5.02 -1.96
CA MET A 56 13.61 -3.86 -2.17
C MET A 56 12.27 -3.99 -1.43
N TYR A 57 11.69 -5.18 -1.39
CA TYR A 57 10.47 -5.44 -0.61
C TYR A 57 10.71 -5.22 0.88
N SER A 58 11.87 -5.63 1.39
CA SER A 58 12.25 -5.43 2.80
C SER A 58 12.39 -3.95 3.16
N LEU A 59 12.79 -3.10 2.21
CA LEU A 59 12.88 -1.64 2.40
C LEU A 59 11.51 -0.95 2.31
N THR A 60 10.65 -1.41 1.41
CA THR A 60 9.38 -0.72 1.11
C THR A 60 8.18 -1.27 1.88
N GLY A 61 8.28 -2.48 2.42
CA GLY A 61 7.18 -3.17 3.11
C GLY A 61 5.95 -3.40 2.23
N GLY A 62 6.10 -3.35 0.90
CA GLY A 62 4.97 -3.44 -0.04
C GLY A 62 4.12 -2.16 -0.13
N ILE A 63 4.54 -1.05 0.48
CA ILE A 63 3.77 0.21 0.44
C ILE A 63 3.93 0.86 -0.94
N PRO A 64 2.84 1.06 -1.72
CA PRO A 64 2.92 1.57 -3.09
C PRO A 64 3.70 2.87 -3.23
N LYS A 65 3.54 3.81 -2.28
CA LYS A 65 4.27 5.08 -2.30
C LYS A 65 5.79 4.88 -2.23
N TYR A 66 6.27 3.93 -1.44
CA TYR A 66 7.70 3.66 -1.31
C TYR A 66 8.25 2.88 -2.50
N ILE A 67 7.45 1.96 -3.05
CA ILE A 67 7.79 1.24 -4.29
C ILE A 67 8.03 2.23 -5.43
N LEU A 68 7.12 3.19 -5.62
CA LEU A 68 7.22 4.20 -6.68
C LEU A 68 8.37 5.20 -6.48
N SER A 69 8.93 5.29 -5.27
CA SER A 69 10.09 6.15 -4.99
C SER A 69 11.43 5.47 -5.32
N ILE A 70 11.44 4.15 -5.57
CA ILE A 70 12.65 3.41 -5.93
C ILE A 70 13.16 3.88 -7.30
N GLN A 71 14.47 4.06 -7.40
CA GLN A 71 15.15 4.23 -8.67
C GLN A 71 15.92 2.97 -9.03
N GLU A 72 15.45 2.26 -10.05
CA GLU A 72 15.99 0.94 -10.48
C GLU A 72 17.48 0.97 -10.86
N LYS A 73 17.99 2.14 -11.24
CA LYS A 73 19.39 2.35 -11.62
C LYS A 73 20.37 2.21 -10.45
N TYR A 74 19.89 2.29 -9.21
CA TYR A 74 20.72 2.19 -8.01
C TYR A 74 20.58 0.83 -7.36
N LEU A 75 21.57 0.45 -6.55
CA LEU A 75 21.48 -0.72 -5.70
C LEU A 75 20.36 -0.53 -4.66
N PRO A 76 19.73 -1.61 -4.16
CA PRO A 76 18.64 -1.49 -3.18
C PRO A 76 19.02 -0.67 -1.95
N LEU A 77 20.20 -0.88 -1.37
CA LEU A 77 20.68 -0.13 -0.22
C LEU A 77 20.93 1.35 -0.50
N GLU A 78 21.29 1.72 -1.72
CA GLU A 78 21.52 3.12 -2.09
C GLU A 78 20.22 3.94 -2.13
N ASN A 79 19.07 3.27 -2.33
CA ASN A 79 17.77 3.91 -2.28
C ASN A 79 17.39 4.37 -0.86
N ILE A 80 18.02 3.84 0.20
CA ILE A 80 17.74 4.23 1.60
C ILE A 80 17.98 5.72 1.84
N LYS A 81 19.03 6.29 1.24
CA LYS A 81 19.40 7.71 1.38
C LYS A 81 18.38 8.69 0.81
N LYS A 82 17.32 8.20 0.16
CA LYS A 82 16.21 9.00 -0.35
C LYS A 82 14.94 8.87 0.48
N PHE A 83 14.86 7.86 1.33
CA PHE A 83 13.72 7.67 2.24
C PHE A 83 13.89 8.47 3.54
N PHE A 84 15.13 8.83 3.88
CA PHE A 84 15.54 9.62 5.05
C PHE A 84 16.49 10.73 4.61
#